data_AF-A0A4Q2YA91-F1
#
_entry.id   AF-A0A4Q2YA91-F1
#
_cell.length_a   1.000
_cell.length_b   1.000
_cell.length_c   1.000
_cell.angle_alpha   90.00
_cell.angle_beta   90.00
_cell.angle_gamma   90.00
#
_symmetry.space_group_name_H-M   'P 1'
#
loop_
_entity.id
_entity.type
_entity.pdbx_description
1 polymer ?
#
loop_
_entity_poly.entity_id
_entity_poly.type
_entity_poly.pdbx_seq_one_letter_code
_entity_poly.pdbx_strand_id
1 'polypeptide(L)'
;MKAADGSLKFAASAASEKLAALMRTMLESAPVPDLTIETGTMHTLMRRAECGAVASGTATLEAAIHGLPHCLIYKVSTGTYLFARAVMRVDYLGIVNLIAKRLLVREFLQKDCSPERLCDELLRLHRSPETRERLVWDLKKIVDTLAADGAYRRAAQAILDTTA
;
A
#
# COMPACT_ATOMS: atom_id res chain seq x y z
N MET A 1 3.78 -13.81 -12.84
CA MET A 1 2.39 -14.30 -13.01
C MET A 1 2.20 -15.01 -14.35
N LYS A 2 3.05 -15.99 -14.71
CA LYS A 2 2.75 -16.86 -15.85
C LYS A 2 1.50 -17.67 -15.49
N ALA A 3 0.38 -17.40 -16.17
CA ALA A 3 -0.81 -18.26 -16.27
C ALA A 3 -1.28 -18.93 -14.96
N ALA A 4 -1.45 -18.16 -13.88
CA ALA A 4 -1.97 -18.71 -12.62
C ALA A 4 -3.50 -18.85 -12.62
N ASP A 5 -4.19 -17.99 -13.37
CA ASP A 5 -5.64 -17.99 -13.62
C ASP A 5 -5.92 -17.00 -14.76
N GLY A 6 -6.59 -17.44 -15.83
CA GLY A 6 -6.92 -16.60 -17.00
C GLY A 6 -8.02 -15.57 -16.74
N SER A 7 -8.61 -15.56 -15.54
CA SER A 7 -9.64 -14.61 -15.13
C SER A 7 -9.10 -13.35 -14.43
N LEU A 8 -7.81 -13.32 -14.11
CA LEU A 8 -7.20 -12.20 -13.38
C LEU A 8 -7.12 -10.94 -14.24
N LYS A 9 -7.56 -9.83 -13.66
CA LYS A 9 -7.46 -8.49 -14.26
C LYS A 9 -6.58 -7.61 -13.40
N PHE A 10 -5.72 -6.82 -14.02
CA PHE A 10 -4.82 -5.90 -13.34
C PHE A 10 -5.23 -4.47 -13.62
N ALA A 11 -5.06 -3.60 -12.62
CA ALA A 11 -5.26 -2.18 -12.80
C ALA A 11 -4.24 -1.40 -11.97
N ALA A 12 -3.80 -0.27 -12.50
CA ALA A 12 -2.91 0.66 -11.81
C ALA A 12 -3.41 2.09 -12.01
N SER A 13 -3.48 2.85 -10.92
CA SER A 13 -3.82 4.28 -10.96
C SER A 13 -2.55 5.12 -10.97
N ALA A 14 -2.30 5.83 -12.07
CA ALA A 14 -1.25 6.82 -12.15
C ALA A 14 -1.72 8.16 -11.53
N ALA A 15 -0.79 8.89 -10.89
CA ALA A 15 -1.11 10.17 -10.26
C ALA A 15 -1.28 11.33 -11.26
N SER A 16 -0.83 11.17 -12.50
CA SER A 16 -1.00 12.15 -13.59
C SER A 16 -0.92 11.47 -14.95
N GLU A 17 -1.40 12.13 -16.00
CA GLU A 17 -1.27 11.63 -17.38
C GLU A 17 0.18 11.45 -17.81
N LYS A 18 1.08 12.34 -17.35
CA LYS A 18 2.53 12.20 -17.62
C LYS A 18 3.07 10.88 -17.09
N LEU A 19 2.66 10.48 -15.88
CA LEU A 19 3.07 9.21 -15.28
C LEU A 19 2.35 8.03 -15.93
N ALA A 20 1.08 8.17 -16.31
CA ALA A 20 0.36 7.15 -17.06
C ALA A 20 1.06 6.83 -18.39
N ALA A 21 1.49 7.87 -19.12
CA ALA A 21 2.26 7.71 -20.35
C ALA A 21 3.58 6.97 -20.11
N LEU A 22 4.33 7.34 -19.05
CA LEU A 22 5.55 6.64 -18.68
C LEU A 22 5.30 5.15 -18.37
N MET A 23 4.23 4.84 -17.63
CA MET A 23 3.85 3.47 -17.34
C MET A 23 3.49 2.68 -18.60
N ARG A 24 2.77 3.29 -19.56
CA ARG A 24 2.48 2.67 -20.86
C ARG A 24 3.74 2.36 -21.65
N THR A 25 4.71 3.29 -21.69
CA THR A 25 6.01 3.04 -22.32
C THR A 25 6.78 1.89 -21.65
N MET A 26 6.73 1.77 -20.32
CA MET A 26 7.35 0.63 -19.63
C MET A 26 6.73 -0.70 -20.07
N LEU A 27 5.42 -0.74 -20.32
CA LEU A 27 4.72 -1.95 -20.77
C LEU A 27 5.07 -2.36 -22.21
N GLU A 28 5.57 -1.47 -23.05
CA GLU A 28 6.05 -1.84 -24.40
C GLU A 28 7.22 -2.84 -24.33
N SER A 29 8.10 -2.65 -23.34
CA SER A 29 9.25 -3.53 -23.11
C SER A 29 8.88 -4.87 -22.45
N ALA A 30 7.76 -4.90 -21.73
CA ALA A 30 7.28 -6.06 -20.99
C ALA A 30 5.74 -6.06 -20.93
N PRO A 31 5.07 -6.54 -21.99
CA PRO A 31 3.61 -6.54 -22.05
C PRO A 31 3.01 -7.36 -20.91
N VAL A 32 2.02 -6.78 -20.22
CA VAL A 32 1.23 -7.45 -19.19
C VAL A 32 -0.21 -7.56 -19.71
N PRO A 33 -0.70 -8.78 -20.00
CA PRO A 33 -2.09 -8.97 -20.40
C PRO A 33 -3.05 -8.45 -19.34
N ASP A 34 -4.19 -7.90 -19.79
CA ASP A 34 -5.30 -7.47 -18.93
C ASP A 34 -4.93 -6.42 -17.86
N LEU A 35 -3.87 -5.63 -18.08
CA LEU A 35 -3.51 -4.49 -17.25
C LEU A 35 -4.12 -3.20 -17.81
N THR A 36 -4.93 -2.53 -16.98
CA THR A 36 -5.48 -1.21 -17.28
C THR A 36 -4.72 -0.12 -16.51
N ILE A 37 -4.29 0.94 -17.22
CA ILE A 37 -3.72 2.14 -16.58
C ILE A 37 -4.77 3.25 -16.59
N GLU A 38 -5.15 3.68 -15.39
CA GLU A 38 -6.16 4.71 -15.14
C GLU A 38 -5.50 5.92 -14.45
N THR A 39 -6.16 7.07 -14.50
CA THR A 39 -5.72 8.30 -13.79
C THR A 39 -6.85 8.81 -12.90
N GLY A 40 -6.50 9.30 -11.71
CA GLY A 40 -7.48 9.85 -10.76
C GLY A 40 -8.45 8.82 -10.15
N THR A 41 -8.23 7.51 -10.36
CA THR A 41 -9.12 6.45 -9.86
C THR A 41 -8.61 5.75 -8.61
N MET A 42 -7.53 6.22 -7.98
CA MET A 42 -6.85 5.56 -6.85
C MET A 42 -7.81 5.04 -5.77
N HIS A 43 -8.69 5.88 -5.23
CA HIS A 43 -9.65 5.49 -4.19
C HIS A 43 -10.69 4.47 -4.69
N THR A 44 -11.19 4.66 -5.91
CA THR A 44 -12.15 3.73 -6.54
C THR A 44 -11.50 2.37 -6.79
N LEU A 45 -10.24 2.37 -7.22
CA LEU A 45 -9.46 1.16 -7.45
C LEU A 45 -9.21 0.41 -6.13
N MET A 46 -8.83 1.12 -5.06
CA MET A 46 -8.67 0.50 -3.74
C MET A 46 -9.94 -0.15 -3.21
N ARG A 47 -11.12 0.45 -3.47
CA ARG A 47 -12.41 -0.10 -3.03
C ARG A 47 -12.86 -1.33 -3.81
N ARG A 48 -12.52 -1.42 -5.11
CA ARG A 48 -12.99 -2.50 -5.99
C ARG A 48 -11.98 -3.64 -6.16
N ALA A 49 -10.71 -3.41 -5.87
CA ALA A 49 -9.66 -4.42 -6.01
C ALA A 49 -9.74 -5.45 -4.88
N GLU A 50 -9.53 -6.72 -5.21
CA GLU A 50 -9.54 -7.82 -4.25
C GLU A 50 -8.28 -7.83 -3.37
N CYS A 51 -7.14 -7.49 -3.97
CA CYS A 51 -5.89 -7.26 -3.27
C CYS A 51 -4.96 -6.34 -4.09
N GLY A 52 -3.89 -5.83 -3.49
CA GLY A 52 -2.96 -4.96 -4.21
C GLY A 52 -1.55 -4.89 -3.63
N ALA A 53 -0.62 -4.38 -4.43
CA ALA A 53 0.70 -3.98 -4.00
C ALA A 53 0.74 -2.45 -3.94
N VAL A 54 1.08 -1.90 -2.77
CA VAL A 54 1.01 -0.46 -2.52
C VAL A 54 2.40 0.05 -2.16
N ALA A 55 2.84 1.11 -2.83
CA ALA A 55 4.11 1.76 -2.50
C ALA A 55 4.05 2.36 -1.10
N SER A 56 5.16 2.31 -0.37
CA SER A 56 5.27 2.96 0.94
C SER A 56 4.92 4.46 0.86
N GLY A 57 4.23 4.96 1.90
CA GLY A 57 3.77 6.33 1.99
C GLY A 57 2.30 6.42 2.42
N THR A 58 1.67 7.57 2.17
CA THR A 58 0.27 7.83 2.53
C THR A 58 -0.71 6.85 1.88
N ALA A 59 -0.37 6.36 0.68
CA ALA A 59 -1.17 5.37 -0.05
C ALA A 59 -1.42 4.09 0.76
N THR A 60 -0.52 3.71 1.69
CA THR A 60 -0.71 2.53 2.55
C THR A 60 -1.82 2.73 3.58
N LEU A 61 -1.93 3.95 4.13
CA LEU A 61 -3.03 4.29 5.03
C LEU A 61 -4.34 4.45 4.27
N GLU A 62 -4.32 5.09 3.10
CA GLU A 62 -5.49 5.21 2.23
C GLU A 62 -6.03 3.83 1.82
N ALA A 63 -5.13 2.90 1.47
CA ALA A 63 -5.50 1.52 1.18
C ALA A 63 -6.19 0.85 2.38
N ALA A 64 -5.67 1.05 3.60
CA ALA A 64 -6.30 0.55 4.81
C ALA A 64 -7.69 1.17 5.05
N ILE A 65 -7.84 2.48 4.86
CA ILE A 65 -9.12 3.21 4.99
C ILE A 65 -10.16 2.67 4.00
N HIS A 66 -9.74 2.33 2.79
CA HIS A 66 -10.61 1.73 1.77
C HIS A 66 -10.79 0.23 1.92
N GLY A 67 -10.20 -0.39 2.94
CA GLY A 67 -10.33 -1.82 3.21
C GLY A 67 -9.60 -2.70 2.20
N LEU A 68 -8.61 -2.17 1.46
CA LEU A 68 -7.84 -2.93 0.48
C LEU A 68 -6.84 -3.86 1.19
N PRO A 69 -6.97 -5.19 1.06
CA PRO A 69 -5.96 -6.16 1.46
C PRO A 69 -4.72 -5.96 0.58
N HIS A 70 -3.58 -5.62 1.17
CA HIS A 70 -2.41 -5.27 0.37
C HIS A 70 -1.10 -5.79 0.95
N CYS A 71 -0.05 -5.76 0.12
CA CYS A 71 1.34 -5.80 0.53
C CYS A 71 2.02 -4.45 0.30
N LEU A 72 2.99 -4.10 1.14
CA LEU A 72 3.76 -2.88 1.02
C LEU A 72 5.02 -3.14 0.21
N ILE A 73 5.31 -2.27 -0.76
CA ILE A 73 6.55 -2.31 -1.54
C ILE A 73 7.38 -1.05 -1.32
N TYR A 74 8.70 -1.21 -1.19
CA TYR A 74 9.61 -0.08 -1.12
C TYR A 74 10.99 -0.43 -1.66
N LYS A 75 11.44 0.32 -2.67
CA LYS A 75 12.75 0.16 -3.30
C LYS A 75 13.31 1.54 -3.64
N VAL A 76 14.52 1.81 -3.16
CA VAL A 76 15.25 3.06 -3.41
C VAL A 76 16.73 2.72 -3.66
N SER A 77 17.58 3.73 -3.86
CA SER A 77 19.01 3.48 -3.99
C SER A 77 19.57 2.80 -2.72
N THR A 78 20.55 1.90 -2.89
CA THR A 78 21.16 1.17 -1.76
C THR A 78 21.76 2.13 -0.73
N GLY A 79 22.43 3.20 -1.19
CA GLY A 79 23.00 4.22 -0.30
C GLY A 79 21.94 4.93 0.53
N THR A 80 20.84 5.36 -0.10
CA THR A 80 19.68 5.97 0.59
C THR A 80 19.11 5.01 1.63
N TYR A 81 18.95 3.73 1.28
CA TYR A 81 18.39 2.75 2.21
C TYR A 81 19.29 2.48 3.41
N LEU A 82 20.60 2.33 3.21
CA LEU A 82 21.55 2.10 4.30
C LEU A 82 21.58 3.27 5.27
N PHE A 83 21.61 4.50 4.74
CA PHE A 83 21.56 5.70 5.57
C PHE A 83 20.23 5.80 6.34
N ALA A 84 19.10 5.64 5.65
CA ALA A 84 17.79 5.67 6.28
C ALA A 84 17.68 4.62 7.39
N ARG A 85 18.13 3.39 7.15
CA ARG A 85 18.09 2.30 8.14
C ARG A 85 19.00 2.56 9.35
N ALA A 86 20.11 3.27 9.18
CA ALA A 86 20.98 3.65 10.30
C ALA A 86 20.35 4.68 11.24
N VAL A 87 19.45 5.52 10.71
CA VAL A 87 18.81 6.62 11.46
C VAL A 87 17.41 6.26 11.96
N MET A 88 16.68 5.42 11.22
CA MET A 88 15.33 4.98 11.57
C MET A 88 15.36 4.04 12.78
N ARG A 89 14.57 4.38 13.82
CA ARG A 89 14.41 3.58 15.05
C ARG A 89 13.05 2.88 15.13
N VAL A 90 12.49 2.54 13.97
CA VAL A 90 11.16 1.94 13.87
C VAL A 90 11.26 0.49 13.41
N ASP A 91 10.43 -0.37 13.99
CA ASP A 91 10.40 -1.81 13.67
C ASP A 91 9.72 -2.12 12.33
N TYR A 92 8.89 -1.19 11.84
CA TYR A 92 8.08 -1.34 10.63
C TYR A 92 8.18 -0.06 9.78
N LEU A 93 8.11 -0.20 8.44
CA LEU A 93 8.09 0.96 7.55
C LEU A 93 6.66 1.43 7.24
N GLY A 94 5.71 0.49 7.16
CA GLY A 94 4.32 0.77 6.88
C GLY A 94 3.61 1.38 8.08
N ILE A 95 2.93 2.51 7.88
CA ILE A 95 2.18 3.20 8.94
C ILE A 95 1.14 2.30 9.60
N VAL A 96 0.52 1.41 8.83
CA VAL A 96 -0.45 0.43 9.33
C VAL A 96 0.19 -0.54 10.32
N ASN A 97 1.38 -1.06 10.00
CA ASN A 97 2.12 -1.97 10.88
C ASN A 97 2.65 -1.26 12.13
N LEU A 98 3.07 0.01 11.98
CA LEU A 98 3.50 0.85 13.11
C LEU A 98 2.38 1.05 14.13
N ILE A 99 1.17 1.39 13.67
CA ILE A 99 0.02 1.56 14.56
C ILE A 99 -0.39 0.21 15.16
N ALA A 100 -0.35 -0.86 14.37
CA ALA A 100 -0.67 -2.22 14.82
C ALA A 100 0.35 -2.79 15.83
N LYS A 101 1.57 -2.24 15.87
CA LYS A 101 2.73 -2.76 16.62
C LYS A 101 3.05 -4.23 16.30
N ARG A 102 2.66 -4.68 15.11
CA ARG A 102 2.90 -6.03 14.58
C ARG A 102 2.90 -6.00 13.06
N LEU A 103 3.50 -7.01 12.44
CA LEU A 103 3.40 -7.22 11.00
C LEU A 103 1.98 -7.64 10.63
N LEU A 104 1.16 -6.67 10.20
CA LEU A 104 -0.21 -6.85 9.77
C LEU A 104 -0.28 -7.01 8.24
N VAL A 105 0.41 -6.13 7.52
CA VAL A 105 0.66 -6.20 6.08
C VAL A 105 2.11 -6.62 5.83
N ARG A 106 2.37 -7.53 4.89
CA ARG A 106 3.75 -7.89 4.52
C ARG A 106 4.48 -6.70 3.90
N GLU A 107 5.71 -6.46 4.34
CA GLU A 107 6.59 -5.42 3.81
C GLU A 107 7.70 -6.04 2.96
N PHE A 108 7.75 -5.67 1.69
CA PHE A 108 8.79 -6.07 0.75
C PHE A 108 9.76 -4.92 0.53
N LEU A 109 10.88 -4.95 1.25
CA LEU A 109 11.88 -3.88 1.28
C LEU A 109 13.14 -4.27 0.51
N GLN A 110 13.59 -3.41 -0.40
CA GLN A 110 14.85 -3.55 -1.13
C GLN A 110 15.05 -4.91 -1.80
N LYS A 111 15.95 -5.76 -1.28
CA LYS A 111 16.25 -7.10 -1.81
C LYS A 111 15.05 -8.04 -1.67
N ASP A 112 14.20 -7.82 -0.68
CA ASP A 112 12.97 -8.60 -0.48
C ASP A 112 11.89 -8.24 -1.50
N CYS A 113 11.95 -7.02 -2.08
CA CYS A 113 11.09 -6.56 -3.16
C CYS A 113 11.49 -7.20 -4.50
N SER A 114 11.12 -8.48 -4.64
CA SER A 114 11.33 -9.31 -5.83
C SER A 114 9.99 -9.69 -6.48
N PRO A 115 9.92 -9.81 -7.82
CA PRO A 115 8.69 -10.19 -8.53
C PRO A 115 8.06 -11.48 -8.01
N GLU A 116 8.87 -12.48 -7.67
CA GLU A 116 8.42 -13.80 -7.21
C GLU A 116 7.70 -13.67 -5.87
N ARG A 117 8.33 -13.02 -4.88
CA ARG A 117 7.75 -12.87 -3.54
C ARG A 117 6.50 -11.98 -3.54
N LEU A 118 6.46 -10.97 -4.40
CA LEU A 118 5.26 -10.15 -4.60
C LEU A 118 4.12 -10.97 -5.20
N CYS A 119 4.42 -11.76 -6.22
CA CYS A 119 3.45 -12.66 -6.85
C CYS A 119 2.89 -13.66 -5.84
N ASP A 120 3.74 -14.29 -5.03
CA ASP A 120 3.31 -15.26 -4.02
C ASP A 120 2.35 -14.64 -2.99
N GLU A 121 2.65 -13.42 -2.53
CA GLU A 121 1.78 -12.75 -1.56
C GLU A 121 0.45 -12.32 -2.16
N LEU A 122 0.45 -11.76 -3.38
CA LEU A 122 -0.80 -11.39 -4.05
C LEU A 122 -1.65 -12.62 -4.36
N LEU A 123 -1.04 -13.73 -4.78
CA LEU A 123 -1.76 -15.00 -4.99
C LEU A 123 -2.28 -15.59 -3.68
N ARG A 124 -1.55 -15.45 -2.57
CA ARG A 124 -2.02 -15.85 -1.24
C ARG A 124 -3.27 -15.08 -0.82
N LEU A 125 -3.29 -13.75 -1.05
CA LEU A 125 -4.44 -12.89 -0.75
C LEU A 125 -5.63 -13.15 -1.68
N HIS A 126 -5.37 -13.43 -2.95
CA HIS A 126 -6.40 -13.76 -3.94
C HIS A 126 -7.04 -15.13 -3.68
N ARG A 127 -6.24 -16.18 -3.46
CA ARG A 127 -6.71 -17.56 -3.31
C ARG A 127 -7.36 -17.88 -1.96
N SER A 128 -7.18 -17.04 -0.94
CA SER A 128 -7.70 -17.28 0.41
C SER A 128 -8.66 -16.16 0.84
N PRO A 129 -9.98 -16.33 0.62
CA PRO A 129 -10.99 -15.42 1.12
C PRO A 129 -10.89 -15.21 2.64
N GLU A 130 -10.63 -16.26 3.40
CA GLU A 130 -10.46 -16.18 4.86
C GLU A 130 -9.29 -15.27 5.27
N THR A 131 -8.12 -15.45 4.64
CA THR A 131 -6.97 -14.57 4.87
C THR A 131 -7.34 -13.12 4.58
N ARG A 132 -8.02 -12.91 3.46
CA ARG A 132 -8.39 -11.59 2.98
C ARG A 132 -9.37 -10.92 3.94
N GLU A 133 -10.45 -11.59 4.32
CA GLU A 133 -11.45 -11.09 5.26
C GLU A 133 -10.85 -10.76 6.62
N ARG A 134 -9.96 -11.63 7.14
CA ARG A 134 -9.23 -11.36 8.38
C ARG A 134 -8.38 -10.11 8.27
N LEU A 135 -7.68 -9.94 7.15
CA LEU A 135 -6.86 -8.75 6.90
C LEU A 135 -7.73 -7.48 6.78
N VAL A 136 -8.87 -7.52 6.08
CA VAL A 136 -9.82 -6.40 6.02
C VAL A 136 -10.28 -6.01 7.43
N TRP A 137 -10.65 -6.99 8.25
CA TRP A 137 -11.10 -6.75 9.62
C TRP A 137 -9.99 -6.13 10.50
N ASP A 138 -8.77 -6.65 10.39
CA ASP A 138 -7.61 -6.11 11.09
C ASP A 138 -7.30 -4.66 10.65
N LEU A 139 -7.34 -4.38 9.33
CA LEU A 139 -7.18 -3.04 8.79
C LEU A 139 -8.24 -2.09 9.33
N LYS A 140 -9.50 -2.52 9.36
CA LYS A 140 -10.60 -1.73 9.91
C LYS A 140 -10.31 -1.33 11.36
N LYS A 141 -9.83 -2.25 12.19
CA LYS A 141 -9.47 -1.93 13.59
C LYS A 141 -8.41 -0.84 13.67
N ILE A 142 -7.39 -0.90 12.82
CA ILE A 142 -6.36 0.15 12.78
C ILE A 142 -6.97 1.49 12.36
N VAL A 143 -7.81 1.51 11.33
CA VAL A 143 -8.49 2.72 10.88
C VAL A 143 -9.39 3.31 11.98
N ASP A 144 -10.14 2.47 12.69
CA ASP A 144 -11.01 2.89 13.78
C ASP A 144 -10.23 3.57 14.93
N THR A 145 -8.97 3.15 15.19
CA THR A 145 -8.11 3.84 16.19
C THR A 145 -7.73 5.26 15.79
N LEU A 146 -7.75 5.57 14.49
CA LEU A 146 -7.44 6.89 13.94
C LEU A 146 -8.69 7.75 13.74
N ALA A 147 -9.88 7.16 13.74
CA ALA A 147 -11.15 7.81 13.43
C ALA A 147 -11.68 8.73 14.54
N ALA A 148 -10.84 9.14 15.49
CA ALA A 148 -11.22 10.05 16.56
C ALA A 148 -11.45 11.47 16.04
N ASP A 149 -12.72 11.89 16.00
CA ASP A 149 -13.14 13.23 15.59
C ASP A 149 -12.43 14.35 16.36
N GLY A 150 -12.36 15.52 15.74
CA GLY A 150 -11.84 16.72 16.40
C GLY A 150 -10.32 16.81 16.42
N ALA A 151 -9.60 16.15 15.51
CA ALA A 151 -8.15 16.32 15.35
C ALA A 151 -7.75 17.80 15.22
N TYR A 152 -8.44 18.55 14.35
CA TYR A 152 -8.23 19.99 14.21
C TYR A 152 -8.52 20.77 15.49
N ARG A 153 -9.57 20.38 16.23
CA ARG A 153 -9.94 21.02 17.51
C ARG A 153 -8.88 20.78 18.58
N ARG A 154 -8.39 19.53 18.72
CA ARG A 154 -7.30 19.20 19.64
C ARG A 154 -6.02 19.94 19.30
N ALA A 155 -5.69 20.03 18.01
CA ALA A 155 -4.53 20.79 17.55
C ALA A 155 -4.67 22.28 17.89
N ALA A 156 -5.84 22.89 17.65
CA ALA A 156 -6.12 24.28 18.00
C ALA A 156 -6.02 24.51 19.53
N GLN A 157 -6.59 23.61 20.34
CA GLN A 157 -6.53 23.71 21.80
C GLN A 157 -5.08 23.65 22.31
N ALA A 158 -4.28 22.72 21.81
CA ALA A 158 -2.87 22.59 22.20
C ALA A 158 -2.05 23.85 21.91
N ILE A 159 -2.36 24.57 20.82
CA ILE A 159 -1.71 25.85 20.51
C ILE A 159 -2.12 26.91 21.54
N LEU A 160 -3.43 27.05 21.82
CA LEU A 160 -3.94 28.00 22.81
C LEU A 160 -3.34 27.77 24.20
N ASP A 161 -3.23 26.51 24.61
CA ASP A 161 -2.68 26.10 25.91
C ASP A 161 -1.18 26.42 26.05
N THR A 162 -0.44 26.58 24.95
CA THR A 162 0.99 26.95 24.96
C THR A 162 1.21 28.46 25.05
N THR A 163 0.19 29.25 24.73
CA THR A 163 0.21 30.72 24.77
C THR A 163 -0.40 31.34 26.03
N ALA A 164 -0.89 30.50 26.96
CA ALA A 164 -1.38 30.90 28.28
C ALA A 164 -0.29 30.70 29.34
#